data_AF-A0A3A4PKI8-F1
#
_entry.id   AF-A0A3A4PKI8-F1
#
_cell.length_a   1.000
_cell.length_b   1.000
_cell.length_c   1.000
_cell.angle_alpha   90.00
_cell.angle_beta   90.00
_cell.angle_gamma   90.00
#
_symmetry.space_group_name_H-M   'P 1'
#
loop_
_entity.id
_entity.type
_entity.pdbx_description
1 polymer ?
#
loop_
_entity_poly.entity_id
_entity_poly.type
_entity_poly.pdbx_seq_one_letter_code
_entity_poly.pdbx_strand_id
1 'polypeptide(L)'
;MQLNATCGTCKRTWSLRFRLPLGTGVDPAGGLAAVNSTAEPSRIIDVAGWVMLFRLIIDRAGREPDKAASRQLGLEAAQCLDEALKFYDADNDLPPITSFFSDDARRRLTEHPRDFSRQRLIQMRARLPTLGAMRARALADATARAAASPPPRRSAWWKRLLGGGG
;
A
#
# COMPACT_ATOMS: atom_id res chain seq x y z
N MET A 1 -18.19 -6.52 -10.88
CA MET A 1 -17.59 -7.19 -12.05
C MET A 1 -17.52 -8.69 -11.78
N GLN A 2 -17.77 -9.55 -12.77
CA GLN A 2 -17.75 -11.01 -12.60
C GLN A 2 -16.73 -11.59 -13.59
N LEU A 3 -15.83 -12.45 -13.09
CA LEU A 3 -14.77 -13.10 -13.85
C LEU A 3 -14.93 -14.61 -13.70
N ASN A 4 -14.82 -15.34 -14.80
CA ASN A 4 -14.80 -16.79 -14.77
C ASN A 4 -13.34 -17.26 -14.90
N ALA A 5 -12.88 -18.02 -13.92
CA ALA A 5 -11.55 -18.61 -13.94
C ALA A 5 -11.68 -20.12 -14.15
N THR A 6 -10.85 -20.69 -15.02
CA THR A 6 -10.79 -22.14 -15.25
C THR A 6 -9.41 -22.66 -14.89
N CYS A 7 -9.34 -23.74 -14.11
CA CYS A 7 -8.07 -24.39 -13.83
C CYS A 7 -7.49 -25.01 -15.11
N GLY A 8 -6.23 -24.68 -15.43
CA GLY A 8 -5.52 -25.27 -16.56
C GLY A 8 -5.40 -26.80 -16.45
N THR A 9 -5.30 -27.34 -15.22
CA THR A 9 -5.06 -28.75 -14.92
C THR A 9 -6.35 -29.56 -14.79
N CYS A 10 -7.23 -29.20 -13.84
CA CYS A 10 -8.42 -30.00 -13.55
C CYS A 10 -9.69 -29.55 -14.30
N LYS A 11 -9.59 -28.50 -15.13
CA LYS A 11 -10.68 -27.94 -15.95
C LYS A 11 -11.92 -27.45 -15.19
N ARG A 12 -11.88 -27.44 -13.85
CA ARG A 12 -12.97 -26.88 -13.05
C ARG A 12 -13.04 -25.36 -13.26
N THR A 13 -14.26 -24.84 -13.40
CA THR A 13 -14.53 -23.41 -13.59
C THR A 13 -15.16 -22.83 -12.34
N TRP A 14 -14.71 -21.64 -11.94
CA TRP A 14 -15.24 -20.89 -10.82
C TRP A 14 -15.65 -19.50 -11.28
N SER A 15 -16.79 -19.03 -10.79
CA SER A 15 -17.23 -17.65 -11.01
C SER A 15 -16.86 -16.80 -9.82
N LEU A 16 -16.01 -15.80 -10.05
CA LEU A 16 -15.53 -14.85 -9.05
C LEU A 16 -16.29 -13.54 -9.23
N ARG A 17 -16.94 -13.07 -8.18
CA ARG A 17 -17.64 -11.78 -8.18
C ARG A 17 -16.82 -10.77 -7.38
N PHE A 18 -16.32 -9.76 -8.06
CA PHE A 18 -15.63 -8.62 -7.46
C PHE A 18 -16.63 -7.50 -7.20
N ARG A 19 -16.73 -7.10 -5.93
CA ARG A 19 -17.51 -5.95 -5.50
C ARG A 19 -16.56 -4.99 -4.79
N LEU A 20 -16.27 -3.86 -5.42
CA LEU A 20 -15.63 -2.75 -4.74
C LEU A 20 -16.71 -2.05 -3.90
N PRO A 21 -16.49 -1.82 -2.60
CA PRO A 21 -17.36 -0.94 -1.84
C PRO A 21 -17.34 0.45 -2.47
N LEU A 22 -18.47 1.17 -2.41
CA LEU A 22 -18.55 2.55 -2.88
C LEU A 22 -17.61 3.41 -2.03
N GLY A 23 -16.59 3.99 -2.67
CA GLY A 23 -15.60 4.85 -2.05
C GLY A 23 -14.46 5.13 -3.02
N THR A 24 -13.90 6.34 -2.96
CA THR A 24 -12.63 6.63 -3.63
C THR A 24 -11.57 5.86 -2.85
N GLY A 25 -10.89 4.88 -3.46
CA GLY A 25 -9.78 4.13 -2.85
C GLY A 25 -8.53 4.98 -2.55
N VAL A 26 -8.74 6.26 -2.28
CA VAL A 26 -7.79 7.31 -2.01
C VAL A 26 -8.14 7.79 -0.62
N ASP A 27 -7.18 7.68 0.30
CA ASP A 27 -7.27 8.31 1.60
C ASP A 27 -7.61 9.80 1.42
N PRO A 28 -8.75 10.29 1.93
CA PRO A 28 -9.19 11.68 1.74
C PRO A 28 -8.20 12.70 2.32
N ALA A 29 -7.26 12.27 3.17
CA ALA A 29 -6.31 13.13 3.85
C ALA A 29 -4.94 13.28 3.17
N GLY A 30 -4.58 12.55 2.10
CA GLY A 30 -3.18 12.61 1.65
C GLY A 30 -2.73 11.96 0.34
N GLY A 31 -3.62 11.52 -0.55
CA GLY A 31 -3.22 11.10 -1.91
C GLY A 31 -2.37 9.82 -2.02
N LEU A 32 -2.02 9.18 -0.89
CA LEU A 32 -1.40 7.86 -0.86
C LEU A 32 -2.50 6.80 -0.69
N ALA A 33 -2.57 5.84 -1.62
CA ALA A 33 -3.51 4.73 -1.52
C ALA A 33 -3.12 3.84 -0.32
N ALA A 34 -4.05 3.68 0.62
CA ALA A 34 -3.94 2.70 1.70
C ALA A 34 -4.63 1.41 1.25
N VAL A 35 -3.93 0.27 1.37
CA VAL A 35 -4.48 -1.05 1.04
C VAL A 35 -5.77 -1.35 1.82
N ASN A 36 -5.82 -1.00 3.11
CA ASN A 36 -7.02 -1.10 3.94
C ASN A 36 -6.94 -0.09 5.09
N SER A 37 -7.84 0.91 5.04
CA SER A 37 -7.89 2.00 6.01
C SER A 37 -8.61 1.65 7.31
N THR A 38 -9.27 0.49 7.37
CA THR A 38 -10.02 0.06 8.56
C THR A 38 -9.08 -0.54 9.61
N ALA A 39 -9.51 -0.57 10.87
CA ALA A 39 -8.79 -1.26 11.93
C ALA A 39 -8.86 -2.79 11.79
N GLU A 40 -9.89 -3.31 11.12
CA GLU A 40 -10.08 -4.75 10.92
C GLU A 40 -9.09 -5.32 9.89
N PRO A 41 -8.58 -6.54 10.09
CA PRO A 41 -7.70 -7.18 9.12
C PRO A 41 -8.43 -7.49 7.81
N SER A 42 -7.80 -7.16 6.68
CA SER A 42 -8.32 -7.56 5.37
C SER A 42 -8.30 -9.07 5.19
N ARG A 43 -9.45 -9.67 4.89
CA ARG A 43 -9.60 -11.12 4.67
C ARG A 43 -9.38 -11.57 3.22
N ILE A 44 -8.76 -10.73 2.38
CA ILE A 44 -8.45 -11.10 0.99
C ILE A 44 -7.39 -12.19 0.90
N ILE A 45 -6.39 -12.13 1.78
CA ILE A 45 -5.34 -13.13 1.97
C ILE A 45 -5.06 -13.27 3.46
N ASP A 46 -4.50 -14.41 3.85
CA ASP A 46 -4.13 -14.68 5.24
C ASP A 46 -2.79 -14.03 5.62
N VAL A 47 -2.38 -14.19 6.88
CA VAL A 47 -1.12 -13.67 7.41
C VAL A 47 0.08 -14.14 6.57
N ALA A 48 0.09 -15.40 6.15
CA ALA A 48 1.17 -15.93 5.33
C ALA A 48 1.22 -15.28 3.94
N GLY A 49 0.05 -15.03 3.34
CA GLY A 49 -0.07 -14.27 2.11
C GLY A 49 0.50 -12.86 2.23
N TRP A 50 0.14 -12.12 3.29
CA TRP A 50 0.67 -10.76 3.51
C TRP A 50 2.19 -10.73 3.72
N VAL A 51 2.73 -11.66 4.53
CA VAL A 51 4.18 -11.77 4.76
C VAL A 51 4.93 -12.16 3.48
N MET A 52 4.35 -13.07 2.69
CA MET A 52 4.91 -13.44 1.38
C MET A 52 4.92 -12.25 0.42
N LEU A 53 3.80 -11.51 0.33
CA LEU A 53 3.69 -10.34 -0.53
C LEU A 53 4.71 -9.25 -0.14
N PHE A 54 4.88 -9.00 1.16
CA PHE A 54 5.95 -8.14 1.67
C PHE A 54 7.33 -8.58 1.13
N ARG A 55 7.67 -9.87 1.23
CA ARG A 55 8.97 -10.41 0.78
C ARG A 55 9.17 -10.21 -0.72
N LEU A 56 8.13 -10.41 -1.52
CA LEU A 56 8.18 -10.20 -2.98
C LEU A 56 8.38 -8.72 -3.32
N ILE A 57 7.67 -7.81 -2.64
CA ILE A 57 7.77 -6.37 -2.91
C ILE A 57 9.13 -5.83 -2.49
N ILE A 58 9.67 -6.24 -1.34
CA ILE A 58 10.98 -5.75 -0.88
C ILE A 58 12.14 -6.24 -1.76
N ASP A 59 12.06 -7.48 -2.26
CA ASP A 59 13.02 -8.01 -3.24
C ASP A 59 12.97 -7.20 -4.54
N ARG A 60 11.77 -6.88 -5.05
CA ARG A 60 11.60 -5.99 -6.19
C ARG A 60 12.15 -4.60 -5.93
N ALA A 61 11.87 -4.01 -4.76
CA ALA A 61 12.34 -2.68 -4.38
C ALA A 61 13.87 -2.59 -4.37
N GLY A 62 14.55 -3.66 -3.96
CA GLY A 62 16.01 -3.74 -3.96
C GLY A 62 16.64 -3.83 -5.36
N ARG A 63 15.86 -4.23 -6.37
CA ARG A 63 16.29 -4.31 -7.78
C ARG A 63 15.84 -3.12 -8.63
N GLU A 64 15.03 -2.23 -8.07
CA GLU A 64 14.45 -1.09 -8.78
C GLU A 64 15.46 0.06 -8.91
N PRO A 65 15.91 0.43 -10.13
CA PRO A 65 16.88 1.50 -10.33
C PRO A 65 16.31 2.89 -10.03
N ASP A 66 15.01 3.12 -10.25
CA ASP A 66 14.40 4.41 -9.91
C ASP A 66 14.16 4.50 -8.40
N LYS A 67 14.83 5.47 -7.75
CA LYS A 67 14.68 5.73 -6.32
C LYS A 67 13.24 6.10 -5.93
N ALA A 68 12.48 6.75 -6.82
CA ALA A 68 11.08 7.06 -6.53
C ALA A 68 10.21 5.81 -6.54
N ALA A 69 10.31 4.98 -7.57
CA ALA A 69 9.64 3.68 -7.64
C ALA A 69 10.05 2.73 -6.49
N SER A 70 11.34 2.64 -6.16
CA SER A 70 11.83 1.81 -5.05
C SER A 70 11.23 2.22 -3.70
N ARG A 71 11.09 3.52 -3.45
CA ARG A 71 10.41 4.03 -2.25
C ARG A 71 8.92 3.70 -2.25
N GLN A 72 8.25 3.80 -3.39
CA GLN A 72 6.83 3.45 -3.50
C GLN A 72 6.61 1.97 -3.17
N LEU A 73 7.48 1.08 -3.68
CA LEU A 73 7.46 -0.33 -3.30
C LEU A 73 7.73 -0.52 -1.80
N GLY A 74 8.64 0.26 -1.21
CA GLY A 74 8.88 0.26 0.24
C GLY A 74 7.62 0.61 1.06
N LEU A 75 6.76 1.50 0.56
CA LEU A 75 5.47 1.82 1.18
C LEU A 75 4.48 0.66 1.07
N GLU A 76 4.35 0.07 -0.11
CA GLU A 76 3.46 -1.09 -0.32
C GLU A 76 3.89 -2.27 0.55
N ALA A 77 5.20 -2.51 0.68
CA ALA A 77 5.78 -3.49 1.58
C ALA A 77 5.42 -3.19 3.05
N ALA A 78 5.52 -1.93 3.48
CA ALA A 78 5.16 -1.52 4.82
C ALA A 78 3.67 -1.77 5.11
N GLN A 79 2.79 -1.46 4.15
CA GLN A 79 1.36 -1.70 4.29
C GLN A 79 1.02 -3.20 4.38
N CYS A 80 1.77 -4.07 3.69
CA CYS A 80 1.60 -5.52 3.83
C CYS A 80 1.91 -6.01 5.26
N LEU A 81 2.95 -5.48 5.89
CA LEU A 81 3.26 -5.81 7.29
C LEU A 81 2.24 -5.20 8.25
N ASP A 82 1.75 -3.99 7.98
CA ASP A 82 0.68 -3.36 8.77
C ASP A 82 -0.61 -4.22 8.71
N GLU A 83 -0.99 -4.73 7.53
CA GLU A 83 -2.12 -5.68 7.40
C GLU A 83 -1.86 -7.00 8.12
N ALA A 84 -0.66 -7.59 7.98
CA ALA A 84 -0.33 -8.84 8.67
C ALA A 84 -0.46 -8.69 10.20
N LEU A 85 -0.02 -7.56 10.75
CA LEU A 85 -0.07 -7.27 12.19
C LEU A 85 -1.49 -7.11 12.73
N LYS A 86 -2.49 -6.75 11.91
CA LYS A 86 -3.90 -6.66 12.33
C LYS A 86 -4.53 -8.00 12.70
N PHE A 87 -3.92 -9.13 12.31
CA PHE A 87 -4.39 -10.46 12.66
C PHE A 87 -3.93 -10.96 14.05
N TYR A 88 -3.09 -10.20 14.74
CA TYR A 88 -2.54 -10.59 16.04
C TYR A 88 -3.33 -9.95 17.16
N ASP A 89 -3.60 -10.72 18.21
CA ASP A 89 -4.04 -10.16 19.48
C ASP A 89 -2.86 -9.41 20.13
N ALA A 90 -3.17 -8.43 20.98
CA ALA A 90 -2.16 -7.56 21.59
C ALA A 90 -1.13 -8.35 22.41
N ASP A 91 -1.56 -9.42 23.07
CA ASP A 91 -0.77 -10.20 24.03
C ASP A 91 -0.16 -11.48 23.43
N ASN A 92 -0.44 -11.78 22.15
CA ASN A 92 0.01 -13.00 21.49
C ASN A 92 1.15 -12.73 20.51
N ASP A 93 2.27 -13.46 20.66
CA ASP A 93 3.39 -13.37 19.71
C ASP A 93 3.13 -14.14 18.41
N LEU A 94 2.19 -15.08 18.41
CA LEU A 94 1.76 -15.79 17.19
C LEU A 94 0.30 -15.44 16.87
N PRO A 95 -0.07 -15.35 15.59
CA PRO A 95 -1.45 -15.13 15.22
C PRO A 95 -2.28 -16.40 15.46
N PRO A 96 -3.58 -16.28 15.73
CA PRO A 96 -4.44 -17.45 15.91
C PRO A 96 -4.50 -18.28 14.62
N ILE A 97 -4.66 -19.60 14.74
CA ILE A 97 -4.65 -20.52 13.60
C ILE A 97 -5.75 -20.19 12.55
N THR A 98 -6.84 -19.56 12.99
CA THR A 98 -7.93 -19.07 12.14
C THR A 98 -7.51 -17.95 11.20
N SER A 99 -6.39 -17.29 11.47
CA SER A 99 -5.78 -16.27 10.60
C SER A 99 -5.00 -16.88 9.43
N PHE A 100 -5.01 -18.21 9.26
CA PHE A 100 -4.44 -18.95 8.14
C PHE A 100 -5.55 -19.71 7.40
N PHE A 101 -5.77 -19.34 6.14
CA PHE A 101 -6.95 -19.78 5.38
C PHE A 101 -6.70 -21.08 4.62
N SER A 102 -5.44 -21.44 4.39
CA SER A 102 -5.04 -22.66 3.69
C SER A 102 -4.23 -23.61 4.57
N ASP A 103 -4.28 -24.91 4.25
CA ASP A 103 -3.50 -25.94 4.96
C ASP A 103 -1.99 -25.75 4.76
N ASP A 104 -1.57 -25.22 3.62
CA ASP A 104 -0.17 -24.86 3.36
C ASP A 104 0.32 -23.78 4.32
N ALA A 105 -0.48 -22.74 4.51
CA ALA A 105 -0.16 -21.63 5.39
C ALA A 105 -0.13 -22.08 6.87
N ARG A 106 -1.06 -22.94 7.28
CA ARG A 106 -1.05 -23.58 8.61
C ARG A 106 0.17 -24.46 8.82
N ARG A 107 0.54 -25.27 7.82
CA ARG A 107 1.73 -26.12 7.87
C ARG A 107 3.00 -25.28 8.03
N ARG A 108 3.13 -24.18 7.29
CA ARG A 108 4.26 -23.24 7.45
C ARG A 108 4.33 -22.62 8.84
N LEU A 109 3.20 -22.28 9.45
CA LEU A 109 3.19 -21.81 10.84
C LEU A 109 3.76 -22.87 11.78
N THR A 110 3.35 -24.13 11.63
CA THR A 110 3.83 -25.24 12.45
C THR A 110 5.33 -25.50 12.25
N GLU A 111 5.80 -25.50 11.00
CA GLU A 111 7.20 -25.78 10.65
C GLU A 111 8.14 -24.61 10.98
N HIS A 112 7.66 -23.37 10.82
CA HIS A 112 8.45 -22.15 10.92
C HIS A 112 7.76 -21.04 11.73
N PRO A 113 7.40 -21.27 13.00
CA PRO A 113 6.62 -20.30 13.79
C PRO A 113 7.35 -18.96 13.97
N ARG A 114 8.69 -18.98 14.04
CA ARG A 114 9.51 -17.76 14.18
C ARG A 114 9.33 -16.77 13.03
N ASP A 115 9.00 -17.26 11.82
CA ASP A 115 8.73 -16.41 10.66
C ASP A 115 7.46 -15.57 10.81
N PHE A 116 6.56 -16.01 11.70
CA PHE A 116 5.29 -15.38 12.03
C PHE A 116 5.27 -14.82 13.46
N SER A 117 6.44 -14.62 14.09
CA SER A 117 6.48 -13.94 15.38
C SER A 117 6.13 -12.46 15.20
N ARG A 118 5.21 -11.97 16.02
CA ARG A 118 4.74 -10.58 16.03
C ARG A 118 5.92 -9.64 16.19
N GLN A 119 6.83 -9.96 17.11
CA GLN A 119 8.01 -9.15 17.37
C GLN A 119 8.91 -9.04 16.13
N ARG A 120 9.08 -10.12 15.36
CA ARG A 120 9.86 -10.08 14.11
C ARG A 120 9.18 -9.19 13.07
N LEU A 121 7.87 -9.30 12.90
CA LEU A 121 7.14 -8.45 11.95
C LEU A 121 7.23 -6.97 12.33
N ILE A 122 7.13 -6.64 13.62
CA ILE A 122 7.34 -5.27 14.14
C ILE A 122 8.75 -4.78 13.81
N GLN A 123 9.78 -5.59 14.04
CA GLN A 123 11.17 -5.22 13.72
C GLN A 123 11.38 -4.99 12.22
N MET A 124 10.79 -5.83 11.38
CA MET A 124 10.83 -5.65 9.92
C MET A 124 10.12 -4.36 9.51
N ARG A 125 8.96 -4.09 10.10
CA ARG A 125 8.16 -2.89 9.85
C ARG A 125 8.88 -1.60 10.26
N ALA A 126 9.62 -1.63 11.36
CA ALA A 126 10.39 -0.49 11.86
C ALA A 126 11.55 -0.08 10.92
N ARG A 127 12.00 -0.97 10.03
CA ARG A 127 13.04 -0.68 9.03
C ARG A 127 12.48 -0.05 7.75
N LEU A 128 11.17 0.05 7.62
CA LEU A 128 10.50 0.59 6.44
C LEU A 128 10.00 2.01 6.68
N PRO A 129 9.78 2.80 5.61
CA PRO A 129 9.21 4.13 5.74
C PRO A 129 7.86 4.10 6.49
N THR A 130 7.59 5.13 7.28
CA THR A 130 6.25 5.35 7.83
C THR A 130 5.42 6.20 6.87
N LEU A 131 4.11 5.95 6.82
CA LEU A 131 3.19 6.78 6.03
C LEU A 131 3.27 8.26 6.46
N GLY A 132 3.44 8.52 7.77
CA GLY A 132 3.61 9.88 8.30
C GLY A 132 4.87 10.58 7.78
N ALA A 133 6.03 9.92 7.82
CA ALA A 133 7.27 10.48 7.30
C ALA A 133 7.19 10.79 5.80
N MET A 134 6.50 9.95 5.02
CA MET A 134 6.32 10.19 3.59
C MET A 134 5.27 11.24 3.26
N ARG A 135 4.18 11.35 4.03
CA ARG A 135 3.25 12.49 3.91
C ARG A 135 3.96 13.82 4.15
N ALA A 136 4.77 13.90 5.20
CA ALA A 136 5.57 15.09 5.48
C ALA A 136 6.53 15.43 4.32
N ARG A 137 7.14 14.41 3.72
CA ARG A 137 8.03 14.57 2.55
C ARG A 137 7.27 15.00 1.29
N ALA A 138 6.15 14.37 0.98
CA ALA A 138 5.31 14.70 -0.17
C ALA A 138 4.78 16.13 -0.07
N LEU A 139 4.39 16.56 1.15
CA LEU A 139 4.00 17.93 1.42
C LEU A 139 5.18 18.88 1.16
N ALA A 140 6.37 18.55 1.67
CA ALA A 140 7.59 19.34 1.47
C ALA A 140 7.96 19.48 -0.03
N ASP A 141 7.92 18.38 -0.79
CA ASP A 141 8.19 18.37 -2.22
C ASP A 141 7.14 19.18 -3.01
N ALA A 142 5.86 19.09 -2.63
CA ALA A 142 4.79 19.90 -3.23
C ALA A 142 4.99 21.40 -2.97
N THR A 143 5.33 21.78 -1.73
CA THR A 143 5.69 23.17 -1.41
C THR A 143 6.92 23.65 -2.17
N ALA A 144 7.95 22.81 -2.32
CA ALA A 144 9.15 23.17 -3.08
C ALA A 144 8.85 23.40 -4.57
N ARG A 145 8.00 22.56 -5.18
CA ARG A 145 7.54 22.75 -6.57
C ARG A 145 6.70 24.02 -6.73
N ALA A 146 5.82 24.30 -5.77
CA ALA A 146 5.02 25.53 -5.78
C ALA A 146 5.91 26.79 -5.67
N ALA A 147 6.94 26.75 -4.81
CA ALA A 147 7.90 27.84 -4.65
C ALA A 147 8.81 28.02 -5.88
N ALA A 148 9.14 26.93 -6.59
CA ALA A 148 9.93 26.97 -7.82
C ALA A 148 9.11 27.36 -9.07
N SER A 149 7.78 27.41 -8.98
CA SER A 149 6.93 27.82 -10.09
C SER A 149 6.92 29.34 -10.22
N PRO A 150 7.32 29.93 -11.37
CA PRO A 150 7.31 31.38 -11.53
C PRO A 150 5.87 31.90 -11.41
N PRO A 151 5.68 33.09 -10.79
CA PRO A 151 4.35 33.67 -10.66
C PRO A 151 3.71 33.82 -12.05
N PRO A 152 2.39 33.58 -12.18
CA PRO A 152 1.71 33.74 -13.45
C PRO A 152 1.98 35.15 -13.98
N ARG A 153 2.59 35.24 -15.17
CA ARG A 153 2.78 36.51 -15.88
C ARG A 153 1.39 37.11 -16.07
N ARG A 154 1.03 38.08 -15.23
CA ARG A 154 -0.15 38.93 -15.40
C ARG A 154 0.01 39.61 -16.77
N SER A 155 -0.63 39.06 -17.80
CA SER A 155 -0.68 39.68 -19.11
C SER A 155 -1.39 41.01 -18.92
N ALA A 156 -0.66 42.12 -19.07
CA ALA A 156 -1.19 43.48 -18.97
C ALA A 156 -2.01 43.83 -20.21
N TRP A 157 -3.01 43.01 -20.53
CA TRP A 157 -3.88 43.18 -21.70
C TRP A 157 -4.70 44.47 -21.61
N TRP A 158 -4.97 44.98 -20.41
CA TRP A 158 -5.68 46.25 -20.17
C TRP A 158 -4.87 47.50 -20.54
N LYS A 159 -3.52 47.45 -20.59
CA LYS A 159 -2.72 48.61 -21.04
C LYS A 159 -2.89 48.92 -22.53
N ARG A 160 -3.41 47.99 -23.32
CA ARG A 160 -3.76 48.22 -24.74
C ARG A 160 -5.14 48.85 -24.95
N LEU A 161 -6.00 48.90 -23.92
CA LEU A 161 -7.34 49.49 -24.03
C LEU A 161 -7.43 50.97 -23.61
N LEU A 162 -6.37 51.52 -23.00
CA LEU A 162 -6.35 52.91 -22.49
C LEU A 162 -5.41 53.85 -23.26
N GLY A 163 -4.73 53.38 -24.31
CA GLY A 163 -3.75 54.16 -25.07
C GLY A 163 -4.15 54.54 -26.51
N GLY A 164 -5.41 54.30 -26.88
CA GLY A 164 -5.91 54.55 -28.24
C GLY A 164 -7.15 55.46 -28.23
N GLY A 165 -6.94 56.74 -27.98
CA GLY A 165 -7.92 57.79 -28.21
C GLY A 165 -7.16 59.03 -28.66
N GLY A 166 -7.26 59.33 -29.96
CA GLY A 166 -6.73 60.56 -30.55
C GLY A 166 -7.59 61.77 -30.24
#